data_AF-A0A0F9UJX1-F1
#
_entry.id   AF-A0A0F9UJX1-F1
#
_cell.length_a   1.000
_cell.length_b   1.000
_cell.length_c   1.000
_cell.angle_alpha   90.00
_cell.angle_beta   90.00
_cell.angle_gamma   90.00
#
_symmetry.space_group_name_H-M   'P 1'
#
loop_
_entity.id
_entity.type
_entity.pdbx_description
1 polymer ?
#
loop_
_entity_poly.entity_id
_entity_poly.type
_entity_poly.pdbx_seq_one_letter_code
_entity_poly.pdbx_strand_id
1 'polypeptide(L)'
;MKKVIYAISILSGTIIGVGLFSLPYITSKVGIFVMLGYFLVLGALVIILHLFFGELSLRTPDFKRLPGFAKIYLGKWGQLVAYISTILGLFGALLAYLIIGGQFLESLLSPFLGGNSLFYTFF
;
A
#
# COMPACT_ATOMS: atom_id res chain seq x y z
N MET A 1 -17.80 -13.43 -14.99
CA MET A 1 -17.20 -12.15 -15.45
C MET A 1 -17.34 -11.01 -14.43
N LYS A 2 -18.55 -10.58 -14.04
CA LYS A 2 -18.74 -9.45 -13.09
C LYS A 2 -17.94 -9.56 -11.77
N LYS A 3 -17.93 -10.75 -11.13
CA LYS A 3 -17.19 -10.98 -9.87
C LYS A 3 -15.66 -10.86 -10.02
N VAL A 4 -15.12 -11.31 -11.15
CA VAL A 4 -13.67 -11.27 -11.41
C VAL A 4 -13.22 -9.83 -11.64
N ILE A 5 -13.96 -9.08 -12.45
CA ILE A 5 -13.68 -7.66 -12.69
C ILE A 5 -13.73 -6.89 -11.37
N TYR A 6 -14.77 -7.10 -10.56
CA TYR A 6 -14.89 -6.46 -9.24
C TYR A 6 -13.71 -6.77 -8.32
N ALA A 7 -13.28 -8.04 -8.23
CA ALA A 7 -12.14 -8.43 -7.41
C ALA A 7 -10.83 -7.80 -7.88
N ILE A 8 -10.58 -7.79 -9.20
CA ILE A 8 -9.40 -7.15 -9.79
C ILE A 8 -9.42 -5.64 -9.54
N SER A 9 -10.57 -4.98 -9.71
CA SER A 9 -10.68 -3.53 -9.47
C SER A 9 -10.38 -3.17 -8.02
N ILE A 10 -10.90 -3.94 -7.05
CA ILE A 10 -10.61 -3.70 -5.63
C ILE A 10 -9.13 -3.91 -5.35
N LEU A 11 -8.56 -5.03 -5.80
CA LEU A 11 -7.16 -5.36 -5.53
C LEU A 11 -6.20 -4.35 -6.17
N SER A 12 -6.45 -3.96 -7.42
CA SER A 12 -5.65 -2.93 -8.09
C SER A 12 -5.80 -1.57 -7.39
N GLY A 13 -7.01 -1.21 -6.96
CA GLY A 13 -7.27 0.04 -6.25
C GLY A 13 -6.62 0.13 -4.87
N THR A 14 -6.35 -1.01 -4.22
CA THR A 14 -5.62 -1.04 -2.94
C THR A 14 -4.11 -1.08 -3.09
N ILE A 15 -3.61 -1.62 -4.22
CA ILE A 15 -2.17 -1.69 -4.52
C ILE A 15 -1.65 -0.37 -5.12
N ILE A 16 -2.39 0.22 -6.05
CA ILE A 16 -1.98 1.46 -6.72
C ILE A 16 -2.24 2.63 -5.76
N GLY A 17 -1.15 3.12 -5.15
CA GLY A 17 -1.19 4.21 -4.19
C GLY A 17 -0.25 5.36 -4.50
N VAL A 18 -0.11 6.29 -3.55
CA VAL A 18 0.73 7.50 -3.68
C VAL A 18 2.20 7.21 -3.98
N GLY A 19 2.71 6.02 -3.63
CA GLY A 19 4.06 5.59 -3.97
C GLY A 19 4.35 5.54 -5.47
N LEU A 20 3.32 5.44 -6.32
CA LEU A 20 3.46 5.51 -7.77
C LEU A 20 4.16 6.81 -8.22
N PHE A 21 3.85 7.93 -7.56
CA PHE A 21 4.40 9.24 -7.89
C PHE A 21 5.90 9.36 -7.58
N SER A 22 6.45 8.46 -6.77
CA SER A 22 7.89 8.41 -6.46
C SER A 22 8.70 7.71 -7.55
N LEU A 23 8.07 6.90 -8.41
CA LEU A 23 8.79 6.09 -9.41
C LEU A 23 9.63 6.91 -10.38
N PRO A 24 9.16 8.03 -10.97
CA PRO A 24 9.98 8.83 -11.87
C PRO A 24 11.22 9.39 -11.18
N TYR A 25 11.07 9.87 -9.94
CA TYR A 25 12.18 10.39 -9.16
C TYR A 25 13.24 9.32 -8.89
N ILE A 26 12.83 8.14 -8.42
CA ILE A 26 13.76 7.03 -8.17
C ILE A 26 14.44 6.59 -9.47
N THR A 27 13.66 6.48 -10.56
CA THR A 27 14.21 6.16 -11.90
C THR A 27 15.25 7.16 -12.36
N SER A 28 15.06 8.46 -12.09
CA SER A 28 16.05 9.49 -12.41
C SER A 28 17.36 9.34 -11.63
N LYS A 29 17.34 8.67 -10.46
CA LYS A 29 18.51 8.47 -9.60
C LYS A 29 19.27 7.19 -9.91
N VAL A 30 18.57 6.08 -10.16
CA VAL A 30 19.22 4.76 -10.35
C VAL A 30 19.23 4.29 -11.81
N GLY A 31 18.51 4.98 -12.70
CA GLY A 31 18.37 4.60 -14.10
C GLY A 31 17.28 3.57 -14.36
N ILE A 32 16.81 3.51 -15.61
CA ILE A 32 15.66 2.67 -16.00
C ILE A 32 15.93 1.17 -15.86
N PHE A 33 17.13 0.70 -16.18
CA PHE A 33 17.46 -0.73 -16.13
C PHE A 33 17.45 -1.27 -14.69
N VAL A 34 17.97 -0.49 -13.74
CA VAL A 34 17.95 -0.84 -12.31
C VAL A 34 16.51 -0.85 -11.80
N MET A 35 15.70 0.14 -12.18
CA MET A 35 14.28 0.16 -11.83
C MET A 35 13.49 -1.02 -12.38
N LEU A 36 13.74 -1.42 -13.63
CA LEU A 36 13.13 -2.62 -14.21
C LEU A 36 13.57 -3.89 -13.45
N GLY A 37 14.83 -3.96 -13.03
CA GLY A 37 15.32 -5.04 -12.15
C GLY A 37 14.53 -5.11 -10.84
N TYR A 38 14.37 -3.98 -10.13
CA TYR A 38 13.54 -3.92 -8.92
C TYR A 38 12.09 -4.30 -9.19
N PHE A 39 11.50 -3.82 -10.29
CA PHE A 39 10.12 -4.12 -10.65
C PHE A 39 9.90 -5.63 -10.85
N LEU A 40 10.79 -6.30 -11.57
CA LEU A 40 10.68 -7.74 -11.81
C LEU A 40 10.85 -8.55 -10.52
N VAL A 41 11.87 -8.24 -9.72
CA VAL A 41 12.16 -9.01 -8.50
C VAL A 41 11.09 -8.78 -7.43
N LEU A 42 10.77 -7.51 -7.12
CA LEU A 42 9.78 -7.19 -6.11
C LEU A 42 8.36 -7.52 -6.59
N GLY A 43 8.06 -7.34 -7.88
CA GLY A 43 6.79 -7.73 -8.47
C GLY A 43 6.53 -9.23 -8.34
N ALA A 44 7.51 -10.06 -8.71
CA ALA A 44 7.42 -11.51 -8.54
C ALA A 44 7.23 -11.91 -7.06
N LEU A 45 7.98 -11.29 -6.15
CA LEU A 45 7.85 -11.53 -4.72
C LEU A 45 6.44 -11.19 -4.21
N VAL A 46 5.91 -10.03 -4.58
CA VAL A 46 4.56 -9.60 -4.16
C VAL A 46 3.48 -10.51 -4.72
N ILE A 47 3.63 -11.01 -5.95
CA ILE A 47 2.71 -12.00 -6.53
C ILE A 47 2.69 -13.28 -5.69
N ILE A 48 3.85 -13.81 -5.34
CA ILE A 48 3.96 -15.02 -4.50
C ILE A 48 3.29 -14.80 -3.13
N LEU A 49 3.53 -13.64 -2.50
CA LEU A 49 2.89 -13.30 -1.22
C LEU A 49 1.36 -13.25 -1.32
N HIS A 50 0.81 -12.68 -2.39
CA HIS A 50 -0.64 -12.65 -2.59
C HIS A 50 -1.23 -14.03 -2.88
N LEU A 51 -0.49 -14.91 -3.59
CA LEU A 51 -0.91 -16.30 -3.78
C LEU A 51 -0.97 -17.06 -2.45
N PHE A 52 0.04 -16.91 -1.59
CA PHE A 52 0.00 -17.48 -0.24
C PHE A 52 -1.17 -16.94 0.58
N PHE A 53 -1.43 -15.64 0.51
CA PHE A 53 -2.57 -15.03 1.20
C PHE A 53 -3.91 -15.54 0.67
N GLY A 54 -4.03 -15.76 -0.64
CA GLY A 54 -5.19 -16.36 -1.28
C GLY A 54 -5.43 -17.79 -0.80
N GLU A 55 -4.38 -18.62 -0.77
CA GLU A 55 -4.46 -20.00 -0.26
C GLU A 55 -4.90 -20.03 1.21
N LEU A 56 -4.34 -19.13 2.03
CA LEU A 56 -4.69 -18.97 3.44
C LEU A 56 -6.17 -18.60 3.61
N SER A 57 -6.67 -17.67 2.78
CA SER A 57 -8.07 -17.24 2.80
C SER A 57 -9.03 -18.33 2.36
N LEU A 58 -8.61 -19.28 1.51
CA LEU A 58 -9.44 -20.41 1.09
C LEU A 58 -9.47 -21.53 2.14
N ARG A 59 -8.34 -21.77 2.82
CA ARG A 59 -8.20 -22.85 3.81
C ARG A 59 -8.73 -22.49 5.19
N THR A 60 -8.78 -21.20 5.52
CA THR A 60 -9.22 -20.75 6.84
C THR A 60 -10.72 -20.46 6.81
N PRO A 61 -11.54 -21.13 7.65
CA PRO A 61 -12.93 -20.73 7.82
C PRO A 61 -12.98 -19.30 8.40
N ASP A 62 -13.95 -18.52 7.91
CA ASP A 62 -14.26 -17.14 8.35
C ASP A 62 -13.42 -16.02 7.66
N PHE A 63 -14.04 -14.85 7.42
CA PHE A 63 -13.46 -13.70 6.70
C PHE A 63 -12.46 -12.92 7.57
N LYS A 64 -11.41 -13.59 8.03
CA LYS A 64 -10.39 -13.04 8.91
C LYS A 64 -9.40 -12.14 8.14
N ARG A 65 -8.81 -11.18 8.85
CA ARG A 65 -7.69 -10.35 8.36
C ARG A 65 -6.36 -11.00 8.73
N LEU A 66 -5.24 -10.46 8.24
CA LEU A 66 -3.88 -10.98 8.48
C LEU A 66 -3.61 -11.37 9.96
N PRO A 67 -3.95 -10.55 10.98
CA PRO A 67 -3.72 -10.96 12.38
C PRO A 67 -4.56 -12.17 12.80
N GLY A 68 -5.76 -12.32 12.26
CA GLY A 68 -6.61 -13.48 12.50
C GLY A 68 -6.04 -14.75 11.88
N PHE A 69 -5.52 -14.67 10.65
CA PHE A 69 -4.80 -15.78 10.04
C PHE A 69 -3.54 -16.13 10.84
N ALA A 70 -2.72 -15.14 11.19
CA ALA A 70 -1.51 -15.36 11.98
C ALA A 70 -1.80 -16.03 13.33
N LYS A 71 -2.93 -15.72 13.98
CA LYS A 71 -3.35 -16.40 15.21
C LYS A 71 -3.56 -17.90 15.02
N ILE A 72 -4.19 -18.28 13.91
CA ILE A 72 -4.57 -19.67 13.65
C ILE A 72 -3.34 -20.52 13.33
N TYR A 73 -2.42 -20.00 12.52
CA TYR A 73 -1.27 -20.78 12.03
C TYR A 73 0.01 -20.60 12.87
N LEU A 74 0.16 -19.48 13.57
CA LEU A 74 1.37 -19.12 14.33
C LEU A 74 1.09 -18.82 15.82
N GLY A 75 -0.16 -19.00 16.26
CA GLY A 75 -0.57 -18.76 17.64
C GLY A 75 -0.58 -17.28 18.04
N LYS A 76 -0.64 -17.02 19.35
CA LYS A 76 -0.75 -15.67 19.92
C LYS A 76 0.43 -14.76 19.57
N TRP A 77 1.63 -15.32 19.46
CA TRP A 77 2.83 -14.57 19.07
C TRP A 77 2.73 -14.04 17.65
N GLY A 78 2.39 -14.89 16.67
CA GLY A 78 2.19 -14.45 15.30
C GLY A 78 1.04 -13.45 15.15
N GLN A 79 -0.04 -13.63 15.93
CA GLN A 79 -1.13 -12.65 16.01
C GLN A 79 -0.62 -11.26 16.43
N LEU A 80 0.19 -11.18 17.49
CA LEU A 80 0.71 -9.92 18.02
C LEU A 80 1.61 -9.21 16.99
N VAL A 81 2.54 -9.94 16.38
CA VAL A 81 3.43 -9.39 15.34
C VAL A 81 2.62 -8.85 14.16
N ALA A 82 1.64 -9.62 13.68
CA ALA A 82 0.78 -9.22 12.59
C ALA A 82 -0.09 -7.99 12.95
N TYR A 83 -0.55 -7.87 14.20
CA TYR A 83 -1.25 -6.67 14.65
C TYR A 83 -0.36 -5.43 14.61
N ILE A 84 0.83 -5.53 15.21
CA ILE A 84 1.77 -4.40 15.27
C ILE A 84 2.17 -3.98 13.86
N SER A 85 2.51 -4.93 12.98
CA SER A 85 2.88 -4.62 11.60
C SER A 85 1.73 -3.98 10.82
N THR A 86 0.49 -4.45 11.02
CA THR A 86 -0.68 -3.89 10.35
C THR A 86 -0.96 -2.46 10.83
N ILE A 87 -0.89 -2.20 12.14
CA ILE A 87 -1.14 -0.87 12.70
C ILE A 87 -0.07 0.12 12.24
N LEU A 88 1.22 -0.23 12.36
CA LEU A 88 2.32 0.63 11.94
C LEU A 88 2.27 0.89 10.43
N GLY A 89 1.99 -0.16 9.63
CA GLY A 89 1.85 -0.03 8.19
C GLY A 89 0.70 0.88 7.79
N LEU A 90 -0.47 0.72 8.41
CA LEU A 90 -1.63 1.57 8.14
C LEU A 90 -1.38 3.02 8.57
N PHE A 91 -0.78 3.23 9.74
CA PHE A 91 -0.46 4.56 10.24
C PHE A 91 0.55 5.27 9.33
N GLY A 92 1.62 4.59 8.94
CA GLY A 92 2.62 5.13 8.02
C GLY A 92 2.04 5.43 6.64
N ALA A 93 1.17 4.56 6.13
CA ALA A 93 0.46 4.81 4.88
C ALA A 93 -0.41 6.07 5.00
N LEU A 94 -1.28 6.16 6.01
CA LEU A 94 -2.15 7.32 6.21
C LEU A 94 -1.35 8.63 6.35
N LEU A 95 -0.23 8.60 7.05
CA LEU A 95 0.67 9.75 7.16
C LEU A 95 1.26 10.16 5.80
N ALA A 96 1.72 9.20 5.00
CA ALA A 96 2.22 9.47 3.66
C ALA A 96 1.13 10.04 2.74
N TYR A 97 -0.09 9.49 2.80
CA TYR A 97 -1.24 10.01 2.07
C TYR A 97 -1.60 11.43 2.49
N LEU A 98 -1.53 11.74 3.79
CA LEU A 98 -1.83 13.08 4.32
C LEU A 98 -0.79 14.10 3.82
N ILE A 99 0.51 13.80 3.95
CA ILE A 99 1.60 14.69 3.54
C ILE A 99 1.58 14.93 2.02
N ILE A 100 1.53 13.86 1.24
CA ILE A 100 1.57 13.96 -0.23
C ILE A 100 0.27 14.59 -0.75
N GLY A 101 -0.87 14.27 -0.13
CA GLY A 101 -2.16 14.89 -0.44
C GLY A 101 -2.13 16.40 -0.20
N GLY A 102 -1.60 16.84 0.94
CA GLY A 102 -1.42 18.26 1.26
C GLY A 102 -0.50 18.99 0.28
N GLN A 103 0.60 18.35 -0.13
CA GLN A 103 1.50 18.91 -1.15
C GLN A 103 0.84 19.05 -2.52
N PHE A 104 0.03 18.08 -2.94
CA PHE A 104 -0.74 18.20 -4.18
C PHE A 104 -1.79 19.30 -4.09
N LEU A 105 -2.49 19.40 -2.96
CA LEU A 105 -3.50 20.43 -2.75
C LEU A 105 -2.87 21.84 -2.73
N GLU A 106 -1.75 22.01 -2.05
CA GLU A 106 -0.93 23.23 -2.07
C GLU A 106 -0.50 23.58 -3.49
N SER A 107 0.04 22.62 -4.25
CA SER A 107 0.50 22.85 -5.62
C SER A 107 -0.64 23.31 -6.55
N LEU A 108 -1.88 22.87 -6.29
CA LEU A 108 -3.05 23.24 -7.07
C LEU A 108 -3.66 24.58 -6.65
N LEU A 109 -3.72 24.88 -5.35
CA LEU A 109 -4.48 26.00 -4.80
C LEU A 109 -3.60 27.20 -4.39
N SER A 110 -2.33 26.99 -4.05
CA SER A 110 -1.43 28.08 -3.67
C SER A 110 -1.31 29.20 -4.71
N PRO A 111 -1.37 28.97 -6.05
CA PRO A 111 -1.35 30.05 -7.01
C PRO A 111 -2.56 31.00 -6.91
N PHE A 112 -3.67 30.55 -6.32
CA PHE A 112 -4.92 31.31 -6.21
C PHE A 112 -5.18 31.83 -4.78
N LEU A 113 -4.90 31.00 -3.77
CA LEU A 113 -5.26 31.26 -2.38
C LEU A 113 -4.04 31.55 -1.48
N GLY A 114 -2.82 31.37 -1.99
CA GLY A 114 -1.60 31.46 -1.19
C GLY A 114 -1.54 30.36 -0.11
N GLY A 115 -0.85 30.61 1.00
CA GLY A 115 -0.75 29.69 2.13
C GLY A 115 0.56 28.89 2.19
N ASN A 116 0.65 27.99 3.18
CA ASN A 116 1.82 27.16 3.45
C ASN A 116 1.39 25.68 3.46
N SER A 117 2.29 24.78 3.07
CA SER A 117 2.14 23.32 3.09
C SER A 117 1.45 22.75 4.32
N LEU A 118 1.76 23.26 5.52
CA LEU A 118 1.12 22.80 6.75
C LEU A 118 -0.38 23.09 6.79
N PHE A 119 -0.82 24.23 6.25
CA PHE A 119 -2.24 24.57 6.19
C PHE A 119 -3.00 23.54 5.34
N TYR A 120 -2.51 23.27 4.13
CA TYR A 120 -3.11 22.29 3.19
C TYR A 120 -3.00 20.83 3.65
N THR A 121 -2.10 20.53 4.58
CA THR A 121 -1.95 19.19 5.14
C THR A 121 -2.94 18.93 6.29
N PHE A 122 -3.33 19.97 7.03
CA PHE A 122 -4.21 19.85 8.20
C PHE A 122 -5.66 20.32 7.97
N PHE A 123 -5.90 21.14 6.95
CA PHE A 123 -7.20 21.68 6.58
C PHE A 123 -7.55 21.33 5.13
#